data_AF-A0A8H7QKM8-F1
#
_entry.id   AF-A0A8H7QKM8-F1
#
_cell.length_a   1.000
_cell.length_b   1.000
_cell.length_c   1.000
_cell.angle_alpha   90.00
_cell.angle_beta   90.00
_cell.angle_gamma   90.00
#
_symmetry.space_group_name_H-M   'P 1'
#
loop_
_entity.id
_entity.type
_entity.pdbx_description
1 polymer ?
#
loop_
_entity_poly.entity_id
_entity_poly.type
_entity_poly.pdbx_seq_one_letter_code
_entity_poly.pdbx_strand_id
1 'polypeptide(L)'
;PEDMVIDPPEPVAPITPLTTSTATVTTIVATTPVTTPAATETAPPHTTSATTLTETKKPSKEEEDARVAEEIDHLMKTVKGLPDYYKLIDKIGEGTFSTVYKALDIRRDLYHNGDWEPQLMESEEEQKTMNQYVALKRIYHTSSPRRIANEVYILRKLIGSPCISPLITAFRQQDQVFVVMPYIPHDDFKKTFHEMPMLEIKSYMKALLTALHYLHKQNILHRDVKPNNFLYNRRKRTGYLIDFGLAENEEEGKKLEEYTAKVDAKSQSNMFIQSSRAAALNHTPCKPTSSSVLVALTNKENRASTASTTAGTTGTTISANSAETDRKVMGYVKNDARHQVRANRAGTRGFRAPEILMKVTRQTCAIDIWAAGVILSCFLTGRYPFFLANEESDAIMELAQIYGYREMKKCASSHGRTFSTNINIPLSRIPWFKLVEHLNKEAIQSWDTKDYKDALDLLDKCMDLNPKTRITATDALQHPFFS
;
A
#
# COMPACT_ATOMS: atom_id res chain seq x y z
N PRO A 1 -21.68 25.25 77.68
CA PRO A 1 -20.38 25.16 78.38
C PRO A 1 -19.26 25.09 77.34
N GLU A 2 -18.62 26.25 77.19
CA GLU A 2 -17.25 26.50 76.72
C GLU A 2 -16.86 26.15 75.28
N ASP A 3 -16.65 27.25 74.54
CA ASP A 3 -15.79 27.36 73.36
C ASP A 3 -14.34 27.00 73.69
N MET A 4 -13.67 26.27 72.79
CA MET A 4 -12.23 26.47 72.54
C MET A 4 -11.88 26.13 71.09
N VAL A 5 -11.51 27.19 70.37
CA VAL A 5 -11.00 27.25 69.01
C VAL A 5 -9.56 26.70 68.96
N ILE A 6 -9.25 25.86 67.96
CA ILE A 6 -7.86 25.60 67.51
C ILE A 6 -7.85 25.66 65.97
N ASP A 7 -6.96 26.50 65.45
CA ASP A 7 -6.76 26.86 64.04
C ASP A 7 -6.32 25.70 63.12
N PRO A 8 -6.56 25.81 61.79
CA PRO A 8 -6.13 24.82 60.80
C PRO A 8 -4.63 24.95 60.44
N PRO A 9 -3.94 23.85 60.10
CA PRO A 9 -2.56 23.90 59.65
C PRO A 9 -2.42 24.41 58.20
N GLU A 10 -1.44 25.29 57.99
CA GLU A 10 -1.01 25.88 56.72
C GLU A 10 -0.42 24.86 55.71
N PRO A 11 -0.38 25.21 54.40
CA PRO A 11 -0.23 24.26 53.30
C PRO A 11 1.23 23.83 53.03
N VAL A 12 1.41 22.54 52.79
CA VAL A 12 2.69 21.94 52.37
C VAL A 12 2.88 22.14 50.86
N ALA A 13 4.05 22.67 50.48
CA ALA A 13 4.48 22.96 49.12
C ALA A 13 4.61 21.70 48.23
N PRO A 14 4.44 21.81 46.90
CA PRO A 14 4.43 20.67 45.98
C PRO A 14 5.83 20.10 45.73
N ILE A 15 5.93 18.78 45.85
CA ILE A 15 7.10 17.96 45.53
C ILE A 15 7.21 17.82 44.01
N THR A 16 8.35 18.26 43.47
CA THR A 16 8.76 18.08 42.08
C THR A 16 9.12 16.60 41.79
N PRO A 17 8.65 16.01 40.67
CA PRO A 17 9.07 14.67 40.29
C PRO A 17 10.48 14.67 39.66
N LEU A 18 11.30 13.74 40.15
CA LEU A 18 12.62 13.38 39.61
C LEU A 18 12.53 13.01 38.13
N THR A 19 13.42 13.62 37.35
CA THR A 19 13.79 13.23 35.99
C THR A 19 14.42 11.84 36.01
N THR A 20 13.78 10.87 35.36
CA THR A 20 14.38 9.56 35.07
C THR A 20 14.83 9.51 33.62
N SER A 21 16.11 9.18 33.50
CA SER A 21 16.93 8.98 32.30
C SER A 21 16.22 8.22 31.17
N THR A 22 16.08 8.87 30.01
CA THR A 22 15.81 8.21 28.73
C THR A 22 17.09 7.54 28.24
N ALA A 23 17.11 6.20 28.30
CA ALA A 23 18.14 5.39 27.64
C ALA A 23 17.95 5.45 26.12
N THR A 24 18.89 6.11 25.44
CA THR A 24 19.04 6.12 23.98
C THR A 24 19.54 4.75 23.53
N VAL A 25 18.74 4.02 22.74
CA VAL A 25 19.18 2.81 22.04
C VAL A 25 20.02 3.24 20.83
N THR A 26 21.34 3.23 21.01
CA THR A 26 22.34 3.45 19.98
C THR A 26 22.32 2.29 18.98
N THR A 27 21.86 2.54 17.75
CA THR A 27 22.05 1.61 16.63
C THR A 27 23.49 1.74 16.14
N ILE A 28 24.32 0.75 16.45
CA ILE A 28 25.72 0.68 16.00
C ILE A 28 25.72 0.24 14.54
N VAL A 29 26.02 1.16 13.63
CA VAL A 29 26.41 0.86 12.25
C VAL A 29 27.92 0.57 12.25
N ALA A 30 28.28 -0.69 12.04
CA ALA A 30 29.67 -1.10 11.88
C ALA A 30 30.12 -0.85 10.43
N THR A 31 30.98 0.15 10.23
CA THR A 31 31.79 0.31 9.01
C THR A 31 33.24 0.01 9.32
N THR A 32 33.76 -1.07 8.74
CA THR A 32 35.18 -1.43 8.76
C THR A 32 35.99 -0.52 7.83
N PRO A 33 37.18 -0.02 8.22
CA PRO A 33 38.06 0.72 7.31
C PRO A 33 38.99 -0.25 6.58
N VAL A 34 39.17 -0.05 5.27
CA VAL A 34 40.28 -0.62 4.50
C VAL A 34 41.21 0.52 4.11
N THR A 35 42.49 0.37 4.47
CA THR A 35 43.56 1.34 4.32
C THR A 35 44.41 1.05 3.07
N THR A 36 45.11 2.08 2.58
CA THR A 36 46.31 2.12 1.68
C THR A 36 46.08 2.51 0.20
N PRO A 37 47.09 3.10 -0.50
CA PRO A 37 47.44 4.52 -0.38
C PRO A 37 47.63 5.26 -1.74
N ALA A 38 47.65 6.59 -1.63
CA ALA A 38 48.25 7.64 -2.48
C ALA A 38 48.71 7.33 -3.93
N ALA A 39 48.14 8.09 -4.88
CA ALA A 39 48.87 8.61 -6.04
C ALA A 39 48.41 10.06 -6.32
N THR A 40 49.39 10.94 -6.38
CA THR A 40 49.37 12.37 -6.70
C THR A 40 48.88 12.64 -8.12
N GLU A 41 48.02 13.64 -8.33
CA GLU A 41 48.08 14.52 -9.50
C GLU A 41 47.24 15.80 -9.31
N THR A 42 47.67 16.83 -10.01
CA THR A 42 47.54 18.27 -9.78
C THR A 42 46.16 18.89 -10.09
N ALA A 43 45.78 19.92 -9.31
CA ALA A 43 44.57 20.73 -9.46
C ALA A 43 44.61 21.70 -10.67
N PRO A 44 43.43 22.24 -11.07
CA PRO A 44 43.25 23.69 -11.03
C PRO A 44 41.90 24.13 -10.38
N PRO A 45 41.72 25.43 -10.05
CA PRO A 45 40.87 25.85 -8.95
C PRO A 45 39.46 26.26 -9.40
N HIS A 46 38.43 25.80 -8.69
CA HIS A 46 37.09 26.39 -8.76
C HIS A 46 36.46 26.48 -7.37
N THR A 47 36.47 27.71 -6.86
CA THR A 47 35.54 28.35 -5.90
C THR A 47 34.51 27.44 -5.23
N THR A 48 34.80 27.02 -4.00
CA THR A 48 33.83 26.40 -3.07
C THR A 48 33.10 27.48 -2.29
N SER A 49 31.87 27.78 -2.70
CA SER A 49 30.86 28.36 -1.82
C SER A 49 30.38 27.27 -0.87
N ALA A 50 30.85 27.30 0.37
CA ALA A 50 30.41 26.40 1.43
C ALA A 50 28.90 26.60 1.66
N THR A 51 28.08 25.71 1.12
CA THR A 51 26.67 25.60 1.50
C THR A 51 26.62 24.65 2.70
N THR A 52 26.62 25.24 3.89
CA THR A 52 26.40 24.55 5.15
C THR A 52 25.05 23.82 5.05
N LEU A 53 25.09 22.49 4.97
CA LEU A 53 23.92 21.64 5.13
C LEU A 53 23.43 21.83 6.57
N THR A 54 22.45 22.71 6.74
CA THR A 54 21.73 22.87 7.99
C THR A 54 20.80 21.66 8.14
N GLU A 55 21.05 20.85 9.16
CA GLU A 55 20.07 19.88 9.65
C GLU A 55 18.80 20.65 10.00
N THR A 56 17.75 20.46 9.21
CA THR A 56 16.46 21.08 9.46
C THR A 56 15.82 20.42 10.67
N LYS A 57 15.87 21.12 11.81
CA LYS A 57 15.12 20.77 13.03
C LYS A 57 13.64 20.58 12.66
N LYS A 58 13.06 19.42 12.99
CA LYS A 58 11.64 19.16 12.79
C LYS A 58 10.82 20.23 13.54
N PRO A 59 9.83 20.88 12.91
CA PRO A 59 9.11 22.00 13.50
C PRO A 59 8.40 21.59 14.80
N SER A 60 8.27 22.54 15.72
CA SER A 60 7.48 22.32 16.94
C SER A 60 6.00 22.20 16.60
N LYS A 61 5.21 21.59 17.51
CA LYS A 61 3.75 21.47 17.31
C LYS A 61 3.08 22.85 17.16
N GLU A 62 3.53 23.84 17.92
CA GLU A 62 3.02 25.21 17.85
C GLU A 62 3.33 25.87 16.49
N GLU A 63 4.51 25.62 15.92
CA GLU A 63 4.86 26.09 14.58
C GLU A 63 4.02 25.41 13.49
N GLU A 64 3.70 24.13 13.66
CA GLU A 64 2.82 23.39 12.75
C GLU A 64 1.38 23.92 12.82
N ASP A 65 0.84 24.11 14.03
CA ASP A 65 -0.50 24.66 14.26
C ASP A 65 -0.62 26.09 13.70
N ALA A 66 0.41 26.92 13.86
CA ALA A 66 0.45 28.27 13.29
C ALA A 66 0.44 28.25 11.74
N ARG A 67 1.24 27.37 11.12
CA ARG A 67 1.24 27.19 9.66
C ARG A 67 -0.11 26.72 9.13
N VAL A 68 -0.76 25.81 9.86
CA VAL A 68 -2.11 25.33 9.51
C VAL A 68 -3.12 26.46 9.61
N ALA A 69 -3.05 27.31 10.65
CA ALA A 69 -3.92 28.47 10.80
C ALA A 69 -3.74 29.48 9.66
N GLU A 70 -2.50 29.77 9.25
CA GLU A 70 -2.19 30.62 8.09
C GLU A 70 -2.74 30.02 6.78
N GLU A 71 -2.57 28.71 6.58
CA GLU A 71 -3.10 28.01 5.40
C GLU A 71 -4.64 28.11 5.34
N ILE A 72 -5.31 27.90 6.48
CA ILE A 72 -6.76 28.02 6.61
C ILE A 72 -7.22 29.45 6.33
N ASP A 73 -6.60 30.45 6.93
CA ASP A 73 -6.95 31.87 6.72
C ASP A 73 -6.78 32.28 5.25
N HIS A 74 -5.68 31.86 4.62
CA HIS A 74 -5.44 32.09 3.21
C HIS A 74 -6.53 31.44 2.34
N LEU A 75 -6.91 30.19 2.64
CA LEU A 75 -7.94 29.47 1.89
C LEU A 75 -9.31 30.14 2.03
N MET A 76 -9.67 30.56 3.25
CA MET A 76 -10.93 31.26 3.54
C MET A 76 -11.02 32.62 2.83
N LYS A 77 -9.90 33.31 2.60
CA LYS A 77 -9.85 34.59 1.87
C LYS A 77 -9.87 34.42 0.35
N THR A 78 -9.26 33.36 -0.18
CA THR A 78 -9.06 33.18 -1.63
C THR A 78 -10.21 32.45 -2.32
N VAL A 79 -10.88 31.53 -1.61
CA VAL A 79 -12.00 30.76 -2.15
C VAL A 79 -13.29 31.55 -1.95
N LYS A 80 -13.77 32.17 -3.04
CA LYS A 80 -14.98 33.00 -3.07
C LYS A 80 -16.18 32.15 -2.67
N GLY A 81 -16.93 32.65 -1.70
CA GLY A 81 -18.11 31.98 -1.18
C GLY A 81 -17.81 30.86 -0.17
N LEU A 82 -16.57 30.38 -0.01
CA LEU A 82 -16.27 29.36 1.00
C LEU A 82 -16.72 29.79 2.42
N PRO A 83 -16.46 31.03 2.87
CA PRO A 83 -16.91 31.50 4.18
C PRO A 83 -18.43 31.58 4.33
N ASP A 84 -19.17 31.64 3.23
CA ASP A 84 -20.63 31.70 3.24
C ASP A 84 -21.27 30.34 3.50
N TYR A 85 -20.52 29.23 3.35
CA TYR A 85 -21.00 27.86 3.53
C TYR A 85 -20.27 27.11 4.65
N TYR A 86 -18.97 27.35 4.83
CA TYR A 86 -18.15 26.58 5.75
C TYR A 86 -17.23 27.47 6.57
N LYS A 87 -17.00 27.09 7.82
CA LYS A 87 -15.92 27.61 8.66
C LYS A 87 -14.89 26.50 8.87
N LEU A 88 -13.71 26.63 8.27
CA LEU A 88 -12.62 25.68 8.47
C LEU A 88 -12.09 25.78 9.91
N ILE A 89 -11.83 24.63 10.52
CA ILE A 89 -11.42 24.51 11.92
C ILE A 89 -10.00 23.99 12.03
N ASP A 90 -9.70 22.92 11.31
CA ASP A 90 -8.43 22.22 11.44
C ASP A 90 -8.09 21.45 10.16
N LYS A 91 -6.81 21.15 9.95
CA LYS A 91 -6.31 20.27 8.89
C LYS A 91 -6.15 18.86 9.44
N ILE A 92 -7.04 17.97 9.03
CA ILE A 92 -7.13 16.60 9.56
C ILE A 92 -6.41 15.56 8.69
N GLY A 93 -5.96 15.93 7.50
CA GLY A 93 -5.22 15.02 6.64
C GLY A 93 -4.51 15.71 5.48
N GLU A 94 -3.36 15.16 5.11
CA GLU A 94 -2.61 15.56 3.92
C GLU A 94 -2.08 14.32 3.20
N GLY A 95 -2.28 14.26 1.89
CA GLY A 95 -1.81 13.18 1.04
C GLY A 95 -1.22 13.71 -0.26
N THR A 96 -0.76 12.81 -1.11
CA THR A 96 -0.11 13.16 -2.39
C THR A 96 -1.01 13.95 -3.33
N PHE A 97 -2.33 13.78 -3.24
CA PHE A 97 -3.29 14.32 -4.21
C PHE A 97 -4.27 15.34 -3.60
N SER A 98 -4.27 15.51 -2.28
CA SER A 98 -5.27 16.34 -1.61
C SER A 98 -4.87 16.73 -0.18
N THR A 99 -5.51 17.80 0.29
CA THR A 99 -5.58 18.16 1.71
C THR A 99 -7.01 17.99 2.21
N VAL A 100 -7.20 17.59 3.47
CA VAL A 100 -8.53 17.44 4.10
C VAL A 100 -8.61 18.31 5.33
N TYR A 101 -9.66 19.12 5.41
CA TYR A 101 -9.95 19.99 6.55
C TYR A 101 -11.22 19.54 7.25
N LYS A 102 -11.24 19.65 8.58
CA LYS A 102 -12.48 19.65 9.36
C LYS A 102 -13.10 21.03 9.25
N ALA A 103 -14.39 21.09 8.94
CA ALA A 103 -15.12 22.34 8.81
C ALA A 103 -16.49 22.26 9.49
N LEU A 104 -16.99 23.39 9.98
CA LEU A 104 -18.38 23.57 10.37
C LEU A 104 -19.19 23.97 9.13
N ASP A 105 -20.25 23.24 8.82
CA ASP A 105 -21.24 23.67 7.82
C ASP A 105 -22.21 24.67 8.44
N ILE A 106 -22.05 25.95 8.11
CA ILE A 106 -22.85 27.03 8.69
C ILE A 106 -24.26 27.12 8.10
N ARG A 107 -24.53 26.37 7.02
CA ARG A 107 -25.84 26.32 6.36
C ARG A 107 -26.52 24.97 6.52
N ARG A 108 -25.97 24.07 7.33
CA ARG A 108 -26.49 22.71 7.53
C ARG A 108 -28.01 22.65 7.68
N ASP A 109 -28.56 23.51 8.54
CA ASP A 109 -29.97 23.50 8.89
C ASP A 109 -30.89 23.99 7.75
N LEU A 110 -30.32 24.47 6.64
CA LEU A 110 -31.03 24.83 5.41
C LEU A 110 -31.20 23.64 4.45
N TYR A 111 -30.60 22.47 4.74
CA TYR A 111 -30.59 21.31 3.86
C TYR A 111 -31.40 20.13 4.43
N HIS A 112 -31.86 19.25 3.53
CA HIS A 112 -32.39 17.94 3.90
C HIS A 112 -31.24 16.93 4.05
N ASN A 113 -30.73 16.75 5.28
CA ASN A 113 -29.52 15.96 5.52
C ASN A 113 -29.72 14.44 5.66
N GLY A 114 -30.96 13.94 5.54
CA GLY A 114 -31.27 12.52 5.81
C GLY A 114 -30.54 11.50 4.92
N ASP A 115 -30.16 11.90 3.70
CA ASP A 115 -29.59 10.97 2.70
C ASP A 115 -28.10 10.68 2.90
N TRP A 116 -27.38 11.49 3.69
CA TRP A 116 -25.93 11.37 3.88
C TRP A 116 -25.49 11.40 5.34
N GLU A 117 -26.41 11.54 6.30
CA GLU A 117 -26.06 11.49 7.72
C GLU A 117 -25.77 10.07 8.14
N PRO A 118 -24.50 9.74 8.48
CA PRO A 118 -24.23 8.48 9.11
C PRO A 118 -24.76 8.55 10.54
N GLN A 119 -25.34 7.45 11.03
CA GLN A 119 -25.61 7.31 12.46
C GLN A 119 -24.26 7.12 13.15
N LEU A 120 -23.73 8.23 13.66
CA LEU A 120 -22.38 8.36 14.18
C LEU A 120 -22.34 8.41 15.71
N MET A 121 -23.44 8.74 16.40
CA MET A 121 -23.52 8.99 17.83
C MET A 121 -24.70 8.24 18.49
N GLU A 122 -24.56 7.93 19.78
CA GLU A 122 -25.58 7.18 20.55
C GLU A 122 -26.69 8.10 21.08
N SER A 123 -26.34 9.34 21.43
CA SER A 123 -27.31 10.36 21.82
C SER A 123 -27.67 11.26 20.64
N GLU A 124 -28.94 11.63 20.55
CA GLU A 124 -29.44 12.54 19.51
C GLU A 124 -28.75 13.92 19.59
N GLU A 125 -28.39 14.37 20.79
CA GLU A 125 -27.71 15.65 21.01
C GLU A 125 -26.25 15.63 20.53
N GLU A 126 -25.50 14.57 20.84
CA GLU A 126 -24.14 14.40 20.30
C GLU A 126 -24.19 14.21 18.78
N GLN A 127 -25.16 13.46 18.27
CA GLN A 127 -25.37 13.27 16.83
C GLN A 127 -25.61 14.61 16.15
N LYS A 128 -26.53 15.43 16.68
CA LYS A 128 -26.86 16.74 16.14
C LYS A 128 -25.66 17.68 16.16
N THR A 129 -24.83 17.60 17.20
CA THR A 129 -23.59 18.39 17.30
C THR A 129 -22.55 17.91 16.28
N MET A 130 -22.35 16.60 16.15
CA MET A 130 -21.35 16.04 15.25
C MET A 130 -21.72 16.19 13.78
N ASN A 131 -23.00 16.10 13.43
CA ASN A 131 -23.47 16.26 12.06
C ASN A 131 -23.29 17.68 11.52
N GLN A 132 -22.94 18.65 12.36
CA GLN A 132 -22.55 20.00 11.93
C GLN A 132 -21.15 20.04 11.29
N TYR A 133 -20.33 19.01 11.54
CA TYR A 133 -18.98 18.95 11.00
C TYR A 133 -18.91 18.15 9.71
N VAL A 134 -18.18 18.69 8.75
CA VAL A 134 -17.87 18.05 7.47
C VAL A 134 -16.37 17.92 7.28
N ALA A 135 -15.97 16.93 6.48
CA ALA A 135 -14.63 16.79 5.95
C ALA A 135 -14.59 17.41 4.55
N LEU A 136 -13.81 18.48 4.40
CA LEU A 136 -13.66 19.23 3.17
C LEU A 136 -12.31 18.86 2.52
N LYS A 137 -12.36 18.03 1.50
CA LYS A 137 -11.19 17.54 0.76
C LYS A 137 -10.89 18.46 -0.41
N ARG A 138 -9.82 19.24 -0.31
CA ARG A 138 -9.25 20.05 -1.40
C ARG A 138 -8.37 19.17 -2.27
N ILE A 139 -8.76 18.92 -3.50
CA ILE A 139 -7.96 18.15 -4.46
C ILE A 139 -6.95 19.09 -5.13
N TYR A 140 -5.69 18.66 -5.23
CA TYR A 140 -4.63 19.45 -5.87
C TYR A 140 -4.83 19.56 -7.38
N HIS A 141 -4.50 20.73 -7.94
CA HIS A 141 -4.59 21.03 -9.38
C HIS A 141 -3.70 20.13 -10.25
N THR A 142 -2.71 19.46 -9.66
CA THR A 142 -1.87 18.45 -10.32
C THR A 142 -2.62 17.17 -10.66
N SER A 143 -3.81 16.97 -10.09
CA SER A 143 -4.69 15.85 -10.44
C SER A 143 -5.40 16.12 -11.77
N SER A 144 -5.40 15.13 -12.66
CA SER A 144 -6.06 15.29 -13.95
C SER A 144 -7.58 15.44 -13.80
N PRO A 145 -8.26 16.26 -14.63
CA PRO A 145 -9.71 16.43 -14.56
C PRO A 145 -10.49 15.11 -14.63
N ARG A 146 -10.00 14.15 -15.43
CA ARG A 146 -10.60 12.81 -15.52
C ARG A 146 -10.56 12.08 -14.18
N ARG A 147 -9.44 12.16 -13.45
CA ARG A 147 -9.29 11.51 -12.15
C ARG A 147 -10.20 12.13 -11.09
N ILE A 148 -10.27 13.46 -11.07
CA ILE A 148 -11.17 14.20 -10.17
C ILE A 148 -12.63 13.83 -10.44
N ALA A 149 -13.04 13.86 -11.71
CA ALA A 149 -14.40 13.50 -12.11
C ALA A 149 -14.74 12.04 -11.75
N ASN A 150 -13.78 11.12 -11.92
CA ASN A 150 -13.96 9.72 -11.56
C ASN A 150 -14.16 9.52 -10.05
N GLU A 151 -13.38 10.21 -9.21
CA GLU A 151 -13.54 10.15 -7.75
C GLU A 151 -14.95 10.61 -7.33
N VAL A 152 -15.39 11.78 -7.82
CA VAL A 152 -16.73 12.32 -7.52
C VAL A 152 -17.83 11.40 -8.05
N TYR A 153 -17.63 10.83 -9.24
CA TYR A 153 -18.58 9.88 -9.83
C TYR A 153 -18.72 8.60 -9.01
N ILE A 154 -17.60 8.01 -8.58
CA ILE A 154 -17.59 6.80 -7.75
C ILE A 154 -18.29 7.07 -6.41
N LEU A 155 -17.93 8.17 -5.74
CA LEU A 155 -18.56 8.57 -4.49
C LEU A 155 -20.09 8.76 -4.64
N ARG A 156 -20.53 9.44 -5.71
CA ARG A 156 -21.96 9.61 -6.01
C ARG A 156 -22.65 8.27 -6.28
N LYS A 157 -21.99 7.36 -6.99
CA LYS A 157 -22.55 6.03 -7.32
C LYS A 157 -22.73 5.15 -6.08
N LEU A 158 -21.94 5.39 -5.03
CA LEU A 158 -21.92 4.60 -3.80
C LEU A 158 -22.74 5.19 -2.65
N ILE A 159 -23.46 6.31 -2.87
CA ILE A 159 -24.36 6.88 -1.87
C ILE A 159 -25.35 5.81 -1.38
N GLY A 160 -25.53 5.72 -0.07
CA GLY A 160 -26.36 4.71 0.59
C GLY A 160 -25.68 3.34 0.78
N SER A 161 -24.44 3.15 0.32
CA SER A 161 -23.70 1.91 0.57
C SER A 161 -23.16 1.86 2.00
N PRO A 162 -23.44 0.80 2.77
CA PRO A 162 -22.90 0.61 4.11
C PRO A 162 -21.37 0.67 4.16
N CYS A 163 -20.84 1.27 5.23
CA CYS A 163 -19.40 1.39 5.49
C CYS A 163 -18.61 2.13 4.40
N ILE A 164 -19.26 2.92 3.55
CA ILE A 164 -18.62 3.82 2.59
C ILE A 164 -19.01 5.25 2.96
N SER A 165 -18.04 6.17 3.03
CA SER A 165 -18.34 7.57 3.33
C SER A 165 -19.17 8.19 2.20
N PRO A 166 -20.36 8.77 2.50
CA PRO A 166 -21.21 9.33 1.47
C PRO A 166 -20.68 10.69 0.99
N LEU A 167 -21.05 11.03 -0.25
CA LEU A 167 -20.84 12.38 -0.80
C LEU A 167 -21.96 13.29 -0.31
N ILE A 168 -21.63 14.41 0.32
CA ILE A 168 -22.58 15.50 0.58
C ILE A 168 -22.70 16.35 -0.68
N THR A 169 -21.57 16.90 -1.13
CA THR A 169 -21.51 17.72 -2.33
C THR A 169 -20.07 17.79 -2.87
N ALA A 170 -19.92 18.29 -4.10
CA ALA A 170 -18.64 18.67 -4.65
C ALA A 170 -18.80 19.99 -5.40
N PHE A 171 -17.85 20.90 -5.22
CA PHE A 171 -17.86 22.18 -5.91
C PHE A 171 -16.47 22.52 -6.44
N ARG A 172 -16.47 23.40 -7.43
CA ARG A 172 -15.25 23.83 -8.11
C ARG A 172 -15.22 25.34 -8.17
N GLN A 173 -14.09 25.91 -7.80
CA GLN A 173 -13.77 27.30 -8.05
C GLN A 173 -12.47 27.37 -8.84
N GLN A 174 -12.53 27.89 -10.07
CA GLN A 174 -11.38 27.95 -10.97
C GLN A 174 -10.71 26.58 -11.16
N ASP A 175 -9.47 26.40 -10.72
CA ASP A 175 -8.68 25.17 -10.78
C ASP A 175 -8.76 24.35 -9.48
N GLN A 176 -9.43 24.86 -8.45
CA GLN A 176 -9.60 24.18 -7.17
C GLN A 176 -10.90 23.39 -7.14
N VAL A 177 -10.81 22.11 -6.77
CA VAL A 177 -11.96 21.22 -6.59
C VAL A 177 -12.03 20.77 -5.14
N PHE A 178 -13.24 20.86 -4.59
CA PHE A 178 -13.54 20.46 -3.23
C PHE A 178 -14.59 19.37 -3.22
N VAL A 179 -14.33 18.33 -2.44
CA VAL A 179 -15.27 17.25 -2.15
C VAL A 179 -15.64 17.34 -0.69
N VAL A 180 -16.94 17.41 -0.40
CA VAL A 180 -17.49 17.56 0.95
C VAL A 180 -18.15 16.24 1.35
N MET A 181 -17.71 15.69 2.47
CA MET A 181 -18.18 14.44 3.05
C MET A 181 -18.51 14.68 4.53
N PRO A 182 -19.30 13.81 5.19
CA PRO A 182 -19.47 13.90 6.63
C PRO A 182 -18.13 13.79 7.36
N TYR A 183 -17.94 14.56 8.43
CA TYR A 183 -16.81 14.32 9.32
C TYR A 183 -17.10 13.09 10.17
N ILE A 184 -16.27 12.07 10.07
CA ILE A 184 -16.43 10.79 10.77
C ILE A 184 -15.38 10.70 11.88
N PRO A 185 -15.79 10.77 13.16
CA PRO A 185 -14.87 10.62 14.30
C PRO A 185 -14.34 9.19 14.36
N HIS A 186 -13.02 9.06 14.43
CA HIS A 186 -12.35 7.78 14.37
C HIS A 186 -11.14 7.76 15.30
N ASP A 187 -10.75 6.55 15.67
CA ASP A 187 -9.55 6.30 16.46
C ASP A 187 -8.31 6.23 15.56
N ASP A 188 -7.18 6.71 16.07
CA ASP A 188 -5.89 6.56 15.40
C ASP A 188 -5.48 5.08 15.43
N PHE A 189 -5.50 4.43 14.26
CA PHE A 189 -5.16 3.02 14.14
C PHE A 189 -3.80 2.71 14.75
N LYS A 190 -2.77 3.54 14.51
CA LYS A 190 -1.40 3.27 14.98
C LYS A 190 -1.30 3.23 16.51
N LYS A 191 -2.15 3.99 17.19
CA LYS A 191 -2.20 4.06 18.65
C LYS A 191 -3.08 2.99 19.29
N THR A 192 -4.04 2.45 18.55
CA THR A 192 -5.12 1.65 19.15
C THR A 192 -5.15 0.21 18.69
N PHE A 193 -4.54 -0.14 17.55
CA PHE A 193 -4.65 -1.48 16.97
C PHE A 193 -4.13 -2.62 17.86
N HIS A 194 -3.12 -2.34 18.70
CA HIS A 194 -2.54 -3.33 19.62
C HIS A 194 -3.40 -3.58 20.86
N GLU A 195 -4.33 -2.66 21.18
CA GLU A 195 -5.28 -2.77 22.30
C GLU A 195 -6.58 -3.44 21.90
N MET A 196 -6.80 -3.69 20.60
CA MET A 196 -8.08 -4.20 20.11
C MET A 196 -8.24 -5.69 20.46
N PRO A 197 -9.23 -6.07 21.30
CA PRO A 197 -9.53 -7.47 21.53
C PRO A 197 -10.11 -8.11 20.26
N MET A 198 -10.13 -9.45 20.23
CA MET A 198 -10.59 -10.22 19.07
C MET A 198 -11.98 -9.80 18.55
N LEU A 199 -12.92 -9.47 19.46
CA LEU A 199 -14.25 -8.98 19.08
C LEU A 199 -14.22 -7.65 18.31
N GLU A 200 -13.31 -6.74 18.67
CA GLU A 200 -13.14 -5.49 17.94
C GLU A 200 -12.41 -5.69 16.62
N ILE A 201 -11.44 -6.62 16.55
CA ILE A 201 -10.79 -7.01 15.30
C ILE A 201 -11.84 -7.59 14.32
N LYS A 202 -12.70 -8.50 14.79
CA LYS A 202 -13.84 -9.02 14.01
C LYS A 202 -14.74 -7.90 13.51
N SER A 203 -15.09 -6.95 14.37
CA SER A 203 -15.98 -5.83 14.01
C SER A 203 -15.34 -4.90 12.97
N TYR A 204 -14.06 -4.58 13.13
CA TYR A 204 -13.27 -3.80 12.17
C TYR A 204 -13.25 -4.50 10.81
N MET A 205 -12.85 -5.77 10.78
CA MET A 205 -12.72 -6.53 9.54
C MET A 205 -14.07 -6.73 8.85
N LYS A 206 -15.15 -6.95 9.61
CA LYS A 206 -16.50 -7.08 9.07
C LYS A 206 -16.96 -5.78 8.43
N ALA A 207 -16.72 -4.63 9.07
CA ALA A 207 -17.06 -3.32 8.50
C ALA A 207 -16.24 -3.02 7.23
N LEU A 208 -14.93 -3.32 7.24
CA LEU A 208 -14.07 -3.15 6.07
C LEU A 208 -14.53 -4.04 4.90
N LEU A 209 -14.75 -5.33 5.15
CA LEU A 209 -15.22 -6.26 4.11
C LEU A 209 -16.63 -5.94 3.63
N THR A 210 -17.48 -5.33 4.48
CA THR A 210 -18.78 -4.80 4.07
C THR A 210 -18.60 -3.68 3.05
N ALA A 211 -17.73 -2.70 3.33
CA ALA A 211 -17.42 -1.63 2.37
C ALA A 211 -16.91 -2.21 1.04
N LEU A 212 -15.98 -3.16 1.09
CA LEU A 212 -15.44 -3.81 -0.10
C LEU A 212 -16.49 -4.62 -0.85
N HIS A 213 -17.41 -5.30 -0.16
CA HIS A 213 -18.50 -6.03 -0.80
C HIS A 213 -19.36 -5.11 -1.68
N TYR A 214 -19.80 -3.96 -1.14
CA TYR A 214 -20.60 -2.99 -1.90
C TYR A 214 -19.81 -2.37 -3.05
N LEU A 215 -18.52 -2.09 -2.84
CA LEU A 215 -17.63 -1.54 -3.85
C LEU A 215 -17.41 -2.54 -5.01
N HIS A 216 -17.11 -3.78 -4.69
CA HIS A 216 -16.80 -4.86 -5.64
C HIS A 216 -18.03 -5.31 -6.41
N LYS A 217 -19.23 -5.25 -5.81
CA LYS A 217 -20.50 -5.46 -6.52
C LYS A 217 -20.70 -4.47 -7.68
N GLN A 218 -20.06 -3.30 -7.62
CA GLN A 218 -20.06 -2.29 -8.68
C GLN A 218 -18.85 -2.39 -9.62
N ASN A 219 -18.04 -3.44 -9.50
CA ASN A 219 -16.77 -3.65 -10.22
C ASN A 219 -15.78 -2.48 -10.04
N ILE A 220 -15.70 -1.92 -8.84
CA ILE A 220 -14.78 -0.83 -8.52
C ILE A 220 -13.64 -1.39 -7.66
N LEU A 221 -12.40 -1.09 -8.05
CA LEU A 221 -11.21 -1.35 -7.27
C LEU A 221 -10.88 -0.08 -6.49
N HIS A 222 -10.70 -0.18 -5.17
CA HIS A 222 -10.27 0.95 -4.36
C HIS A 222 -8.80 1.30 -4.61
N ARG A 223 -7.94 0.28 -4.78
CA ARG A 223 -6.49 0.37 -5.02
C ARG A 223 -5.63 0.92 -3.87
N ASP A 224 -6.23 1.57 -2.89
CA ASP A 224 -5.50 2.11 -1.72
C ASP A 224 -6.17 1.77 -0.39
N VAL A 225 -6.63 0.53 -0.24
CA VAL A 225 -7.12 0.02 1.05
C VAL A 225 -5.96 -0.06 2.03
N LYS A 226 -6.09 0.65 3.15
CA LYS A 226 -5.11 0.71 4.25
C LYS A 226 -5.80 1.32 5.47
N PRO A 227 -5.25 1.20 6.69
CA PRO A 227 -5.91 1.72 7.88
C PRO A 227 -6.21 3.22 7.82
N ASN A 228 -5.32 4.03 7.24
CA ASN A 228 -5.53 5.48 7.08
C ASN A 228 -6.74 5.84 6.19
N ASN A 229 -7.16 4.94 5.30
CA ASN A 229 -8.32 5.15 4.42
C ASN A 229 -9.58 4.43 4.94
N PHE A 230 -9.54 3.89 6.16
CA PHE A 230 -10.68 3.26 6.80
C PHE A 230 -10.90 3.86 8.20
N LEU A 231 -11.82 4.82 8.28
CA LEU A 231 -12.12 5.55 9.50
C LEU A 231 -12.95 4.66 10.43
N TYR A 232 -12.34 4.13 11.48
CA TYR A 232 -12.99 3.22 12.42
C TYR A 232 -13.14 3.85 13.80
N ASN A 233 -14.34 3.73 14.37
CA ASN A 233 -14.66 4.13 15.74
C ASN A 233 -14.78 2.87 16.61
N ARG A 234 -13.84 2.67 17.53
CA ARG A 234 -13.77 1.48 18.40
C ARG A 234 -14.96 1.37 19.33
N ARG A 235 -15.33 2.48 19.96
CA ARG A 235 -16.47 2.56 20.90
C ARG A 235 -17.75 2.09 20.22
N LYS A 236 -18.02 2.56 19.01
CA LYS A 236 -19.25 2.26 18.27
C LYS A 236 -19.16 1.05 17.36
N ARG A 237 -17.95 0.55 17.11
CA ARG A 237 -17.66 -0.54 16.18
C ARG A 237 -18.18 -0.27 14.76
N THR A 238 -18.12 1.00 14.35
CA THR A 238 -18.52 1.48 13.03
C THR A 238 -17.30 1.90 12.23
N GLY A 239 -17.24 1.51 10.95
CA GLY A 239 -16.14 1.86 10.07
C GLY A 239 -16.60 2.36 8.70
N TYR A 240 -15.87 3.31 8.13
CA TYR A 240 -16.16 3.91 6.82
C TYR A 240 -14.91 3.98 5.95
N LEU A 241 -14.99 3.40 4.75
CA LEU A 241 -13.98 3.51 3.71
C LEU A 241 -14.06 4.90 3.06
N ILE A 242 -12.90 5.52 2.88
CA ILE A 242 -12.72 6.86 2.31
C ILE A 242 -11.65 6.85 1.22
N ASP A 243 -11.53 7.98 0.51
CA ASP A 243 -10.48 8.28 -0.47
C ASP A 243 -10.48 7.38 -1.73
N PHE A 244 -11.43 7.67 -2.62
CA PHE A 244 -11.54 7.05 -3.94
C PHE A 244 -10.65 7.70 -5.00
N GLY A 245 -9.67 8.52 -4.59
CA GLY A 245 -8.83 9.26 -5.51
C GLY A 245 -7.98 8.34 -6.42
N LEU A 246 -7.70 7.11 -6.00
CA LEU A 246 -6.98 6.11 -6.81
C LEU A 246 -7.91 5.05 -7.41
N ALA A 247 -9.21 5.09 -7.10
CA ALA A 247 -10.14 4.04 -7.47
C ALA A 247 -10.39 3.99 -8.98
N GLU A 248 -10.71 2.80 -9.50
CA GLU A 248 -10.91 2.56 -10.93
C GLU A 248 -11.99 1.50 -11.14
N ASN A 249 -12.73 1.60 -12.24
CA ASN A 249 -13.61 0.52 -12.67
C ASN A 249 -12.79 -0.61 -13.30
N GLU A 250 -13.07 -1.87 -12.93
CA GLU A 250 -12.35 -3.03 -13.45
C GLU A 250 -12.42 -3.14 -14.99
N GLU A 251 -13.53 -2.70 -15.59
CA GLU A 251 -13.71 -2.71 -17.04
C GLU A 251 -12.94 -1.61 -17.78
N GLU A 252 -12.66 -0.47 -17.12
CA GLU A 252 -11.77 0.54 -17.70
C GLU A 252 -10.33 0.02 -17.82
N GLY A 253 -9.89 -0.80 -16.86
CA GLY A 253 -8.61 -1.51 -16.93
C GLY A 253 -8.52 -2.42 -18.16
N LYS A 254 -9.62 -3.10 -18.52
CA LYS A 254 -9.69 -3.95 -19.72
C LYS A 254 -9.51 -3.14 -21.01
N LYS A 255 -10.13 -1.96 -21.09
CA LYS A 255 -10.02 -1.06 -22.26
C LYS A 255 -8.62 -0.47 -22.42
N LEU A 256 -7.95 -0.15 -21.30
CA LEU A 256 -6.56 0.32 -21.33
C LEU A 256 -5.63 -0.78 -21.86
N GLU A 257 -5.86 -2.03 -21.45
CA GLU A 257 -5.10 -3.19 -21.93
C GLU A 257 -5.27 -3.41 -23.44
N GLU A 258 -6.50 -3.38 -23.95
CA GLU A 258 -6.77 -3.46 -25.39
C GLU A 258 -6.09 -2.34 -26.17
N TYR A 259 -6.04 -1.13 -25.61
CA TYR A 259 -5.32 -0.01 -26.20
C TYR A 259 -3.80 -0.23 -26.17
N THR A 260 -3.22 -0.64 -25.05
CA THR A 260 -1.76 -0.92 -24.95
C THR A 260 -1.34 -2.05 -25.86
N ALA A 261 -2.13 -3.13 -25.96
CA ALA A 261 -1.86 -4.23 -26.87
C ALA A 261 -1.87 -3.78 -28.34
N LYS A 262 -2.79 -2.86 -28.71
CA LYS A 262 -2.81 -2.24 -30.04
C LYS A 262 -1.61 -1.32 -30.29
N VAL A 263 -1.14 -0.59 -29.28
CA VAL A 263 0.05 0.28 -29.38
C VAL A 263 1.33 -0.53 -29.48
N ASP A 264 1.47 -1.61 -28.71
CA ASP A 264 2.62 -2.51 -28.78
C ASP A 264 2.66 -3.26 -30.11
N ALA A 265 1.50 -3.69 -30.62
CA ALA A 265 1.38 -4.27 -31.96
C ALA A 265 1.75 -3.26 -33.07
N LYS A 266 1.35 -1.98 -32.93
CA LYS A 266 1.72 -0.90 -33.86
C LYS A 266 3.19 -0.51 -33.77
N SER A 267 3.79 -0.55 -32.58
CA SER A 267 5.22 -0.32 -32.39
C SER A 267 6.05 -1.45 -32.99
N GLN A 268 5.59 -2.70 -32.87
CA GLN A 268 6.19 -3.84 -33.57
C GLN A 268 6.04 -3.73 -35.10
N SER A 269 4.89 -3.26 -35.62
CA SER A 269 4.71 -3.04 -37.06
C SER A 269 5.53 -1.86 -37.61
N ASN A 270 5.69 -0.77 -36.85
CA ASN A 270 6.53 0.36 -37.24
C ASN A 270 8.03 0.01 -37.23
N MET A 271 8.46 -0.92 -36.37
CA MET A 271 9.80 -1.49 -36.39
C MET A 271 10.05 -2.34 -37.66
N PHE A 272 9.01 -3.02 -38.16
CA PHE A 272 9.04 -3.73 -39.46
C PHE A 272 9.02 -2.80 -40.67
N ILE A 273 8.39 -1.62 -40.58
CA ILE A 273 8.37 -0.66 -41.69
C ILE A 273 9.66 0.19 -41.74
N GLN A 274 10.28 0.53 -40.61
CA GLN A 274 11.57 1.23 -40.62
C GLN A 274 12.76 0.34 -41.02
N SER A 275 12.66 -0.99 -40.85
CA SER A 275 13.69 -1.92 -41.37
C SER A 275 13.58 -2.16 -42.88
N SER A 276 12.43 -1.87 -43.49
CA SER A 276 12.20 -2.08 -44.93
C SER A 276 12.79 -1.01 -45.86
N ARG A 277 13.31 0.10 -45.32
CA ARG A 277 13.95 1.18 -46.10
C ARG A 277 15.48 1.23 -45.98
N ALA A 278 16.09 0.40 -45.14
CA ALA A 278 17.53 0.43 -44.86
C ALA A 278 18.28 -0.88 -45.19
N ALA A 279 17.67 -1.79 -45.96
CA ALA A 279 18.29 -3.06 -46.32
C ALA A 279 18.05 -3.42 -47.80
N ALA A 280 18.53 -2.57 -48.71
CA ALA A 280 18.97 -3.04 -50.02
C ALA A 280 20.49 -3.23 -49.94
N LEU A 281 20.92 -4.39 -49.42
CA LEU A 281 22.13 -5.14 -49.80
C LEU A 281 22.31 -6.35 -48.85
N ASN A 282 22.33 -7.53 -49.49
CA ASN A 282 22.74 -8.86 -49.03
C ASN A 282 21.78 -9.70 -48.18
N HIS A 283 21.34 -10.80 -48.83
CA HIS A 283 20.37 -11.81 -48.38
C HIS A 283 20.92 -12.78 -47.32
N THR A 284 20.07 -13.10 -46.32
CA THR A 284 19.72 -14.49 -45.92
C THR A 284 18.44 -14.46 -45.06
N PRO A 285 17.49 -15.39 -45.24
CA PRO A 285 16.15 -15.27 -44.63
C PRO A 285 16.12 -15.78 -43.18
N CYS A 286 15.72 -14.93 -42.24
CA CYS A 286 15.49 -15.33 -40.85
C CYS A 286 13.99 -15.51 -40.57
N LYS A 287 13.63 -16.68 -40.03
CA LYS A 287 12.29 -17.13 -39.60
C LYS A 287 11.82 -16.38 -38.34
N PRO A 288 10.49 -16.37 -38.02
CA PRO A 288 9.94 -15.63 -36.89
C PRO A 288 10.52 -16.09 -35.54
N THR A 289 10.92 -15.13 -34.71
CA THR A 289 11.47 -15.37 -33.38
C THR A 289 10.36 -15.66 -32.37
N SER A 290 10.31 -16.91 -31.91
CA SER A 290 9.56 -17.32 -30.73
C SER A 290 10.10 -16.62 -29.50
N SER A 291 9.21 -15.90 -28.82
CA SER A 291 9.37 -15.42 -27.46
C SER A 291 9.76 -16.58 -26.50
N SER A 292 10.71 -16.30 -25.60
CA SER A 292 11.12 -17.07 -24.41
C SER A 292 12.13 -18.23 -24.58
N VAL A 293 13.43 -17.92 -24.44
CA VAL A 293 14.52 -18.92 -24.26
C VAL A 293 14.71 -19.33 -22.78
N LEU A 294 13.70 -19.14 -21.92
CA LEU A 294 13.76 -19.57 -20.50
C LEU A 294 12.72 -20.62 -20.12
N VAL A 295 11.96 -21.18 -21.07
CA VAL A 295 10.91 -22.19 -20.79
C VAL A 295 11.25 -23.59 -21.33
N ALA A 296 12.32 -23.78 -22.10
CA ALA A 296 12.59 -25.05 -22.79
C ALA A 296 13.62 -25.99 -22.11
N LEU A 297 13.79 -25.96 -20.79
CA LEU A 297 14.65 -26.92 -20.07
C LEU A 297 14.03 -27.45 -18.78
N THR A 298 12.81 -27.99 -18.86
CA THR A 298 12.30 -28.95 -17.87
C THR A 298 11.35 -29.90 -18.58
N ASN A 299 11.88 -30.95 -19.21
CA ASN A 299 11.24 -32.26 -19.41
C ASN A 299 12.08 -33.09 -20.38
N LYS A 300 13.10 -33.77 -19.85
CA LYS A 300 13.58 -35.06 -20.35
C LYS A 300 14.67 -35.52 -19.39
N GLU A 301 14.30 -36.43 -18.49
CA GLU A 301 15.14 -37.56 -18.09
C GLU A 301 14.32 -38.48 -17.18
N ASN A 302 13.66 -39.44 -17.83
CA ASN A 302 13.25 -40.70 -17.24
C ASN A 302 13.20 -41.72 -18.38
N ARG A 303 14.36 -42.31 -18.70
CA ARG A 303 14.42 -43.69 -19.20
C ARG A 303 15.83 -44.26 -19.10
N ALA A 304 15.90 -45.40 -18.43
CA ALA A 304 17.11 -46.13 -18.09
C ALA A 304 17.62 -47.02 -19.25
N SER A 305 18.93 -47.29 -19.19
CA SER A 305 19.66 -48.53 -19.51
C SER A 305 19.55 -49.19 -20.89
N THR A 306 20.69 -49.31 -21.60
CA THR A 306 21.39 -50.59 -21.89
C THR A 306 22.75 -50.35 -22.57
N ALA A 307 23.72 -51.20 -22.26
CA ALA A 307 25.14 -51.12 -22.62
C ALA A 307 25.51 -51.90 -23.90
N SER A 308 26.64 -51.54 -24.55
CA SER A 308 27.66 -52.48 -25.08
C SER A 308 28.85 -51.77 -25.78
N THR A 309 30.04 -51.92 -25.18
CA THR A 309 31.38 -52.29 -25.72
C THR A 309 31.66 -52.23 -27.24
N THR A 310 32.74 -51.58 -27.73
CA THR A 310 34.16 -52.07 -27.91
C THR A 310 35.03 -51.12 -28.76
N ALA A 311 36.26 -50.86 -28.26
CA ALA A 311 37.60 -50.61 -28.84
C ALA A 311 37.86 -50.04 -30.27
N GLY A 312 38.88 -49.15 -30.34
CA GLY A 312 39.66 -48.86 -31.57
C GLY A 312 40.55 -47.61 -31.49
N THR A 313 41.87 -47.80 -31.44
CA THR A 313 42.99 -46.88 -31.14
C THR A 313 43.39 -45.89 -32.26
N THR A 314 43.87 -44.68 -31.91
CA THR A 314 45.15 -44.01 -32.31
C THR A 314 45.03 -42.48 -32.42
N GLY A 315 46.07 -41.74 -31.95
CA GLY A 315 46.41 -40.41 -32.47
C GLY A 315 46.41 -39.25 -31.47
N THR A 316 47.56 -39.03 -30.83
CA THR A 316 47.93 -37.91 -29.96
C THR A 316 47.74 -36.52 -30.59
N THR A 317 47.11 -35.58 -29.88
CA THR A 317 47.62 -34.20 -29.72
C THR A 317 46.93 -33.49 -28.57
N ILE A 318 47.77 -33.00 -27.65
CA ILE A 318 47.42 -32.23 -26.47
C ILE A 318 46.97 -30.83 -26.92
N SER A 319 45.76 -30.43 -26.55
CA SER A 319 45.41 -29.02 -26.36
C SER A 319 44.37 -28.94 -25.24
N ALA A 320 44.85 -28.44 -24.10
CA ALA A 320 44.07 -28.12 -22.95
C ALA A 320 43.12 -26.96 -23.29
N ASN A 321 41.90 -27.29 -23.73
CA ASN A 321 40.79 -26.36 -23.66
C ASN A 321 39.99 -26.71 -22.42
N SER A 322 40.24 -25.89 -21.41
CA SER A 322 39.45 -25.68 -20.21
C SER A 322 37.98 -26.00 -20.46
N ALA A 323 37.45 -26.90 -19.63
CA ALA A 323 36.03 -26.98 -19.35
C ALA A 323 35.59 -25.59 -18.89
N GLU A 324 35.13 -24.79 -19.85
CA GLU A 324 34.41 -23.55 -19.59
C GLU A 324 33.11 -23.99 -18.93
N THR A 325 33.18 -24.11 -17.61
CA THR A 325 31.99 -24.10 -16.77
C THR A 325 31.20 -22.90 -17.23
N ASP A 326 30.09 -23.19 -17.93
CA ASP A 326 29.10 -22.23 -18.38
C ASP A 326 28.51 -21.61 -17.11
N ARG A 327 29.27 -20.69 -16.50
CA ARG A 327 28.86 -19.89 -15.37
C ARG A 327 27.76 -19.04 -15.94
N LYS A 328 26.52 -19.53 -15.85
CA LYS A 328 25.31 -18.80 -16.13
C LYS A 328 25.43 -17.46 -15.40
N VAL A 329 25.84 -16.43 -16.13
CA VAL A 329 26.03 -15.09 -15.58
C VAL A 329 24.63 -14.63 -15.21
N MET A 330 24.27 -14.84 -13.94
CA MET A 330 23.05 -14.30 -13.35
C MET A 330 23.24 -12.79 -13.28
N GLY A 331 22.68 -12.10 -14.26
CA GLY A 331 22.76 -10.65 -14.39
C GLY A 331 21.81 -10.16 -15.46
N TYR A 332 21.39 -8.90 -15.35
CA TYR A 332 20.57 -8.26 -16.37
C TYR A 332 21.43 -7.82 -17.55
N VAL A 333 20.88 -7.84 -18.75
CA VAL A 333 21.54 -7.33 -19.95
C VAL A 333 21.75 -5.82 -19.75
N LYS A 334 23.01 -5.36 -19.74
CA LYS A 334 23.34 -3.93 -19.52
C LYS A 334 22.65 -3.01 -20.54
N ASN A 335 22.47 -3.49 -21.76
CA ASN A 335 21.78 -2.80 -22.85
C ASN A 335 20.53 -3.59 -23.25
N ASP A 336 19.56 -3.70 -22.34
CA ASP A 336 18.28 -4.34 -22.63
C ASP A 336 17.39 -3.40 -23.45
N ALA A 337 17.27 -3.69 -24.75
CA ALA A 337 16.45 -2.92 -25.68
C ALA A 337 14.94 -3.18 -25.54
N ARG A 338 14.52 -4.08 -24.63
CA ARG A 338 13.10 -4.40 -24.44
C ARG A 338 12.38 -3.24 -23.76
N HIS A 339 11.18 -2.96 -24.25
CA HIS A 339 10.29 -1.98 -23.63
C HIS A 339 9.89 -2.46 -22.23
N GLN A 340 9.94 -1.55 -21.25
CA GLN A 340 9.45 -1.85 -19.91
C GLN A 340 7.94 -2.02 -19.92
N VAL A 341 7.45 -3.08 -19.28
CA VAL A 341 6.01 -3.30 -19.11
C VAL A 341 5.43 -2.19 -18.23
N ARG A 342 4.39 -1.51 -18.75
CA ARG A 342 3.62 -0.51 -18.02
C ARG A 342 2.38 -1.17 -17.44
N ALA A 343 2.31 -1.28 -16.13
CA ALA A 343 1.13 -1.72 -15.39
C ALA A 343 0.75 -0.67 -14.34
N ASN A 344 -0.54 -0.56 -14.01
CA ASN A 344 -0.96 0.37 -12.97
C ASN A 344 -0.40 -0.10 -11.61
N ARG A 345 0.27 0.80 -10.90
CA ARG A 345 0.92 0.53 -9.61
C ARG A 345 0.51 1.52 -8.52
N ALA A 346 -0.59 2.23 -8.75
CA ALA A 346 -1.25 3.06 -7.75
C ALA A 346 -1.47 2.29 -6.43
N GLY A 347 -1.41 3.01 -5.31
CA GLY A 347 -1.61 2.46 -3.96
C GLY A 347 -0.36 2.57 -3.09
N THR A 348 -0.54 2.35 -1.79
CA THR A 348 0.51 2.48 -0.77
C THR A 348 1.42 1.25 -0.72
N ARG A 349 2.75 1.45 -0.58
CA ARG A 349 3.72 0.36 -0.39
C ARG A 349 3.37 -0.46 0.87
N GLY A 350 3.69 -1.74 0.85
CA GLY A 350 3.31 -2.69 1.91
C GLY A 350 1.88 -3.25 1.81
N PHE A 351 0.95 -2.55 1.13
CA PHE A 351 -0.43 -3.02 0.93
C PHE A 351 -0.69 -3.59 -0.47
N ARG A 352 0.28 -3.44 -1.40
CA ARG A 352 0.14 -3.89 -2.78
C ARG A 352 0.16 -5.42 -2.89
N ALA A 353 -0.80 -5.96 -3.63
CA ALA A 353 -0.89 -7.39 -3.93
C ALA A 353 0.25 -7.88 -4.83
N PRO A 354 0.58 -9.19 -4.83
CA PRO A 354 1.66 -9.77 -5.63
C PRO A 354 1.53 -9.45 -7.12
N GLU A 355 0.32 -9.48 -7.68
CA GLU A 355 0.06 -9.16 -9.08
C GLU A 355 0.38 -7.69 -9.43
N ILE A 356 0.26 -6.76 -8.48
CA ILE A 356 0.69 -5.37 -8.67
C ILE A 356 2.22 -5.31 -8.72
N LEU A 357 2.89 -5.96 -7.76
CA LEU A 357 4.35 -6.00 -7.67
C LEU A 357 5.00 -6.69 -8.88
N MET A 358 4.34 -7.73 -9.41
CA MET A 358 4.77 -8.47 -10.61
C MET A 358 4.36 -7.78 -11.93
N LYS A 359 3.84 -6.55 -11.86
CA LYS A 359 3.44 -5.72 -13.01
C LYS A 359 2.43 -6.44 -13.92
N VAL A 360 1.44 -7.09 -13.31
CA VAL A 360 0.29 -7.62 -14.05
C VAL A 360 -0.60 -6.46 -14.47
N THR A 361 -0.91 -6.38 -15.76
CA THR A 361 -1.74 -5.33 -16.36
C THR A 361 -3.19 -5.45 -15.93
N ARG A 362 -3.73 -6.66 -15.99
CA ARG A 362 -5.11 -6.96 -15.59
C ARG A 362 -5.20 -7.23 -14.08
N GLN A 363 -5.58 -6.18 -13.36
CA GLN A 363 -5.87 -6.23 -11.93
C GLN A 363 -7.38 -6.31 -11.73
N THR A 364 -7.81 -6.90 -10.61
CA THR A 364 -9.22 -7.09 -10.26
C THR A 364 -9.46 -6.62 -8.83
N CYS A 365 -10.71 -6.57 -8.39
CA CYS A 365 -11.08 -6.30 -7.00
C CYS A 365 -10.33 -7.15 -5.95
N ALA A 366 -9.76 -8.29 -6.34
CA ALA A 366 -8.93 -9.12 -5.47
C ALA A 366 -7.72 -8.39 -4.85
N ILE A 367 -7.22 -7.30 -5.47
CA ILE A 367 -6.12 -6.52 -4.88
C ILE A 367 -6.51 -5.84 -3.57
N ASP A 368 -7.79 -5.46 -3.43
CA ASP A 368 -8.30 -4.82 -2.22
C ASP A 368 -8.48 -5.84 -1.10
N ILE A 369 -8.83 -7.09 -1.44
CA ILE A 369 -8.90 -8.20 -0.48
C ILE A 369 -7.52 -8.53 0.07
N TRP A 370 -6.49 -8.52 -0.78
CA TRP A 370 -5.12 -8.68 -0.32
C TRP A 370 -4.75 -7.61 0.71
N ALA A 371 -5.05 -6.35 0.41
CA ALA A 371 -4.79 -5.25 1.32
C ALA A 371 -5.57 -5.37 2.64
N ALA A 372 -6.82 -5.86 2.62
CA ALA A 372 -7.56 -6.20 3.84
C ALA A 372 -6.87 -7.33 4.63
N GLY A 373 -6.30 -8.33 3.94
CA GLY A 373 -5.46 -9.37 4.55
C GLY A 373 -4.21 -8.80 5.24
N VAL A 374 -3.55 -7.81 4.63
CA VAL A 374 -2.42 -7.09 5.26
C VAL A 374 -2.87 -6.34 6.53
N ILE A 375 -4.07 -5.76 6.55
CA ILE A 375 -4.60 -5.13 7.77
C ILE A 375 -4.86 -6.18 8.85
N LEU A 376 -5.46 -7.32 8.50
CA LEU A 376 -5.67 -8.43 9.44
C LEU A 376 -4.33 -8.97 9.98
N SER A 377 -3.29 -9.07 9.15
CA SER A 377 -1.97 -9.49 9.62
C SER A 377 -1.37 -8.49 10.62
N CYS A 378 -1.64 -7.19 10.49
CA CYS A 378 -1.19 -6.19 11.46
C CYS A 378 -1.80 -6.44 12.83
N PHE A 379 -3.10 -6.76 12.90
CA PHE A 379 -3.77 -7.12 14.15
C PHE A 379 -3.21 -8.40 14.75
N LEU A 380 -3.13 -9.47 13.95
CA LEU A 380 -2.70 -10.77 14.44
C LEU A 380 -1.24 -10.76 14.91
N THR A 381 -0.37 -10.06 14.21
CA THR A 381 1.06 -9.98 14.55
C THR A 381 1.42 -8.84 15.51
N GLY A 382 0.50 -7.92 15.80
CA GLY A 382 0.79 -6.72 16.59
C GLY A 382 1.81 -5.79 15.93
N ARG A 383 2.05 -5.90 14.62
CA ARG A 383 3.03 -5.10 13.87
C ARG A 383 2.36 -4.18 12.86
N TYR A 384 2.59 -2.88 12.98
CA TYR A 384 2.16 -1.89 11.98
C TYR A 384 3.28 -0.88 11.70
N PRO A 385 3.62 -0.65 10.42
CA PRO A 385 3.24 -1.45 9.25
C PRO A 385 3.81 -2.87 9.32
N PHE A 386 3.10 -3.86 8.73
CA PHE A 386 3.58 -5.25 8.68
C PHE A 386 4.69 -5.46 7.63
N PHE A 387 4.54 -4.83 6.45
CA PHE A 387 5.53 -4.79 5.38
C PHE A 387 6.14 -3.38 5.28
N LEU A 388 7.47 -3.25 5.24
CA LEU A 388 8.20 -1.98 5.28
C LEU A 388 9.05 -1.71 4.02
N ALA A 389 8.74 -2.38 2.93
CA ALA A 389 9.46 -2.26 1.68
C ALA A 389 9.61 -0.81 1.16
N ASN A 390 10.86 -0.41 0.92
CA ASN A 390 11.20 0.87 0.30
C ASN A 390 11.03 0.82 -1.22
N GLU A 391 11.28 -0.33 -1.84
CA GLU A 391 11.12 -0.52 -3.28
C GLU A 391 10.26 -1.74 -3.64
N GLU A 392 9.89 -1.87 -4.92
CA GLU A 392 9.07 -2.99 -5.40
C GLU A 392 9.81 -4.34 -5.22
N SER A 393 11.14 -4.35 -5.38
CA SER A 393 11.98 -5.53 -5.13
C SER A 393 11.95 -5.95 -3.66
N ASP A 394 12.04 -4.99 -2.73
CA ASP A 394 11.98 -5.26 -1.30
C ASP A 394 10.64 -5.89 -0.93
N ALA A 395 9.54 -5.35 -1.48
CA ALA A 395 8.20 -5.87 -1.22
C ALA A 395 8.06 -7.32 -1.70
N ILE A 396 8.57 -7.64 -2.90
CA ILE A 396 8.58 -9.02 -3.42
C ILE A 396 9.42 -9.93 -2.51
N MET A 397 10.56 -9.43 -2.00
CA MET A 397 11.44 -10.21 -1.14
C MET A 397 10.86 -10.45 0.26
N GLU A 398 10.18 -9.46 0.86
CA GLU A 398 9.45 -9.63 2.11
C GLU A 398 8.35 -10.71 1.97
N LEU A 399 7.62 -10.71 0.84
CA LEU A 399 6.67 -11.79 0.54
C LEU A 399 7.38 -13.12 0.36
N ALA A 400 8.50 -13.16 -0.35
CA ALA A 400 9.25 -14.39 -0.58
C ALA A 400 9.81 -14.99 0.72
N GLN A 401 10.07 -14.16 1.75
CA GLN A 401 10.47 -14.64 3.07
C GLN A 401 9.35 -15.38 3.80
N ILE A 402 8.08 -15.05 3.51
CA ILE A 402 6.90 -15.70 4.09
C ILE A 402 6.45 -16.88 3.23
N TYR A 403 6.23 -16.69 1.94
CA TYR A 403 5.69 -17.71 1.02
C TYR A 403 6.72 -18.71 0.52
N GLY A 404 8.01 -18.36 0.61
CA GLY A 404 9.09 -19.17 0.11
C GLY A 404 9.19 -19.23 -1.42
N TYR A 405 10.31 -19.77 -1.89
CA TYR A 405 10.66 -19.79 -3.31
C TYR A 405 9.64 -20.54 -4.18
N ARG A 406 9.13 -21.69 -3.72
CA ARG A 406 8.24 -22.56 -4.52
C ARG A 406 6.91 -21.88 -4.86
N GLU A 407 6.26 -21.26 -3.88
CA GLU A 407 4.98 -20.59 -4.09
C GLU A 407 5.15 -19.29 -4.88
N MET A 408 6.19 -18.49 -4.60
CA MET A 408 6.49 -17.29 -5.38
C MET A 408 6.78 -17.62 -6.85
N LYS A 409 7.51 -18.71 -7.12
CA LYS A 409 7.76 -19.18 -8.49
C LYS A 409 6.47 -19.62 -9.18
N LYS A 410 5.58 -20.33 -8.48
CA LYS A 410 4.26 -20.74 -9.01
C LYS A 410 3.39 -19.51 -9.32
N CYS A 411 3.31 -18.56 -8.40
CA CYS A 411 2.59 -17.29 -8.56
C CYS A 411 3.09 -16.49 -9.76
N ALA A 412 4.41 -16.32 -9.89
CA ALA A 412 4.98 -15.64 -11.05
C ALA A 412 4.61 -16.35 -12.36
N SER A 413 4.73 -17.69 -12.38
CA SER A 413 4.42 -18.49 -13.56
C SER A 413 2.95 -18.37 -13.97
N SER A 414 2.00 -18.31 -13.02
CA SER A 414 0.57 -18.12 -13.34
C SER A 414 0.25 -16.74 -13.93
N HIS A 415 1.16 -15.77 -13.78
CA HIS A 415 1.07 -14.44 -14.38
C HIS A 415 1.94 -14.27 -15.63
N GLY A 416 2.54 -15.35 -16.16
CA GLY A 416 3.48 -15.26 -17.28
C GLY A 416 4.76 -14.50 -16.93
N ARG A 417 5.16 -14.53 -15.67
CA ARG A 417 6.37 -13.90 -15.12
C ARG A 417 7.34 -14.97 -14.62
N THR A 418 8.59 -14.56 -14.42
CA THR A 418 9.64 -15.41 -13.82
C THR A 418 10.06 -14.80 -12.49
N PHE A 419 10.06 -15.60 -11.43
CA PHE A 419 10.67 -15.25 -10.15
C PHE A 419 12.02 -15.97 -10.02
N SER A 420 13.08 -15.22 -9.72
CA SER A 420 14.43 -15.73 -9.51
C SER A 420 15.16 -14.79 -8.57
N THR A 421 15.92 -15.33 -7.63
CA THR A 421 16.66 -14.55 -6.64
C THR A 421 17.96 -15.26 -6.27
N ASN A 422 18.99 -14.48 -5.95
CA ASN A 422 20.24 -14.94 -5.35
C ASN A 422 20.25 -14.72 -3.82
N ILE A 423 19.21 -14.10 -3.27
CA ILE A 423 19.03 -13.91 -1.83
C ILE A 423 18.53 -15.22 -1.24
N ASN A 424 19.12 -15.64 -0.12
CA ASN A 424 18.69 -16.83 0.59
C ASN A 424 17.29 -16.61 1.18
N ILE A 425 16.32 -17.42 0.74
CA ILE A 425 14.94 -17.40 1.23
C ILE A 425 14.46 -18.84 1.51
N PRO A 426 13.45 -19.03 2.37
CA PRO A 426 12.87 -20.34 2.60
C PRO A 426 12.41 -21.01 1.29
N LEU A 427 12.59 -22.32 1.18
CA LEU A 427 12.09 -23.07 0.00
C LEU A 427 10.56 -23.19 0.00
N SER A 428 9.97 -23.30 1.19
CA SER A 428 8.54 -23.49 1.44
C SER A 428 8.01 -22.39 2.35
N ARG A 429 6.70 -22.16 2.27
CA ARG A 429 5.99 -21.16 3.07
C ARG A 429 6.11 -21.40 4.57
N ILE A 430 6.28 -20.31 5.31
CA ILE A 430 6.13 -20.25 6.75
C ILE A 430 4.63 -20.13 7.05
N PRO A 431 4.03 -21.10 7.76
CA PRO A 431 2.61 -21.01 8.14
C PRO A 431 2.33 -19.79 9.01
N TRP A 432 1.18 -19.15 8.82
CA TRP A 432 0.80 -17.94 9.56
C TRP A 432 0.83 -18.13 11.08
N PHE A 433 0.37 -19.27 11.60
CA PHE A 433 0.37 -19.51 13.05
C PHE A 433 1.78 -19.41 13.65
N LYS A 434 2.82 -19.93 12.97
CA LYS A 434 4.20 -19.83 13.44
C LYS A 434 4.70 -18.38 13.46
N LEU A 435 4.32 -17.62 12.43
CA LEU A 435 4.71 -16.22 12.33
C LEU A 435 4.04 -15.38 13.43
N VAL A 436 2.74 -15.57 13.64
CA VAL A 436 1.98 -14.86 14.67
C VAL A 436 2.46 -15.25 16.07
N GLU A 437 2.68 -16.54 16.35
CA GLU A 437 3.26 -17.02 17.62
C GLU A 437 4.63 -16.41 17.93
N HIS A 438 5.45 -16.20 16.90
CA HIS A 438 6.76 -15.58 17.07
C HIS A 438 6.67 -14.07 17.33
N LEU A 439 5.71 -13.38 16.70
CA LEU A 439 5.65 -11.92 16.73
C LEU A 439 4.75 -11.36 17.84
N ASN A 440 3.75 -12.12 18.29
CA ASN A 440 2.68 -11.65 19.19
C ASN A 440 2.24 -12.71 20.21
N LYS A 441 3.20 -13.41 20.82
CA LYS A 441 2.95 -14.54 21.73
C LYS A 441 2.00 -14.22 22.88
N GLU A 442 2.08 -13.00 23.42
CA GLU A 442 1.29 -12.58 24.58
C GLU A 442 -0.19 -12.41 24.22
N ALA A 443 -0.50 -11.75 23.11
CA ALA A 443 -1.88 -11.51 22.70
C ALA A 443 -2.64 -12.81 22.39
N ILE A 444 -1.96 -13.82 21.82
CA ILE A 444 -2.56 -15.12 21.49
C ILE A 444 -3.15 -15.80 22.73
N GLN A 445 -2.53 -15.63 23.90
CA GLN A 445 -3.01 -16.24 25.15
C GLN A 445 -4.36 -15.66 25.60
N SER A 446 -4.66 -14.43 25.21
CA SER A 446 -5.91 -13.75 25.52
C SER A 446 -7.05 -14.09 24.55
N TRP A 447 -6.73 -14.65 23.38
CA TRP A 447 -7.72 -14.91 22.33
C TRP A 447 -8.36 -16.29 22.49
N ASP A 448 -9.66 -16.35 22.22
CA ASP A 448 -10.33 -17.64 22.09
C ASP A 448 -9.68 -18.46 20.98
N THR A 449 -9.47 -19.76 21.25
CA THR A 449 -8.73 -20.65 20.35
C THR A 449 -9.44 -20.87 19.02
N LYS A 450 -10.78 -20.91 19.02
CA LYS A 450 -11.56 -21.06 17.79
C LYS A 450 -11.46 -19.77 16.98
N ASP A 451 -11.68 -18.62 17.61
CA ASP A 451 -11.61 -17.33 16.94
C ASP A 451 -10.24 -17.04 16.34
N TYR A 452 -9.16 -17.38 17.05
CA TYR A 452 -7.81 -17.25 16.54
C TYR A 452 -7.56 -18.15 15.32
N LYS A 453 -8.02 -19.41 15.34
CA LYS A 453 -7.91 -20.31 14.19
C LYS A 453 -8.70 -19.81 12.99
N ASP A 454 -9.93 -19.34 13.22
CA ASP A 454 -10.77 -18.78 12.16
C ASP A 454 -10.16 -17.50 11.58
N ALA A 455 -9.47 -16.69 12.40
CA ALA A 455 -8.75 -15.50 11.95
C ALA A 455 -7.54 -15.86 11.06
N LEU A 456 -6.75 -16.86 11.44
CA LEU A 456 -5.62 -17.35 10.66
C LEU A 456 -6.07 -17.93 9.32
N ASP A 457 -7.19 -18.66 9.31
CA ASP A 457 -7.79 -19.24 8.12
C ASP A 457 -8.33 -18.15 7.17
N LEU A 458 -9.00 -17.13 7.71
CA LEU A 458 -9.41 -15.96 6.93
C LEU A 458 -8.20 -15.21 6.36
N LEU A 459 -7.15 -15.01 7.18
CA LEU A 459 -5.91 -14.37 6.74
C LEU A 459 -5.28 -15.14 5.57
N ASP A 460 -5.22 -16.46 5.65
CA ASP A 460 -4.66 -17.30 4.59
C ASP A 460 -5.42 -17.13 3.27
N LYS A 461 -6.76 -17.13 3.34
CA LYS A 461 -7.63 -16.94 2.17
C LYS A 461 -7.56 -15.53 1.58
N CYS A 462 -7.45 -14.49 2.41
CA CYS A 462 -7.28 -13.10 1.97
C CYS A 462 -5.91 -12.88 1.32
N MET A 463 -4.87 -13.53 1.84
CA MET A 463 -3.51 -13.43 1.33
C MET A 463 -3.13 -14.57 0.38
N ASP A 464 -4.08 -15.17 -0.34
CA ASP A 464 -3.75 -16.09 -1.43
C ASP A 464 -2.97 -15.34 -2.53
N LEU A 465 -1.81 -15.88 -2.91
CA LEU A 465 -0.98 -15.33 -3.98
C LEU A 465 -1.69 -15.33 -5.33
N ASN A 466 -2.61 -16.28 -5.57
CA ASN A 466 -3.38 -16.34 -6.80
C ASN A 466 -4.66 -15.52 -6.69
N PRO A 467 -4.79 -14.38 -7.39
CA PRO A 467 -5.97 -13.52 -7.29
C PRO A 467 -7.27 -14.17 -7.79
N LYS A 468 -7.18 -15.29 -8.53
CA LYS A 468 -8.38 -16.02 -9.00
C LYS A 468 -8.99 -16.92 -7.93
N THR A 469 -8.21 -17.36 -6.96
CA THR A 469 -8.65 -18.25 -5.86
C THR A 469 -8.72 -17.52 -4.52
N ARG A 470 -8.13 -16.32 -4.43
CA ARG A 470 -8.30 -15.39 -3.32
C ARG A 470 -9.78 -15.16 -3.03
N ILE A 471 -10.14 -15.24 -1.76
CA ILE A 471 -11.52 -15.08 -1.29
C ILE A 471 -12.12 -13.74 -1.75
N THR A 472 -13.42 -13.71 -2.05
CA THR A 472 -14.11 -12.46 -2.37
C THR A 472 -14.58 -11.76 -1.09
N ALA A 473 -14.89 -10.46 -1.13
CA ALA A 473 -15.48 -9.77 0.02
C ALA A 473 -16.81 -10.43 0.46
N THR A 474 -17.61 -10.89 -0.50
CA THR A 474 -18.88 -11.59 -0.25
C THR A 474 -18.67 -12.88 0.54
N ASP A 475 -17.73 -13.72 0.09
CA ASP A 475 -17.44 -15.01 0.75
C ASP A 475 -16.75 -14.79 2.09
N ALA A 476 -15.89 -13.77 2.19
CA ALA A 476 -15.22 -13.40 3.43
C ALA A 476 -16.22 -12.99 4.52
N LEU A 477 -17.30 -12.27 4.18
CA LEU A 477 -18.36 -11.92 5.13
C LEU A 477 -19.14 -13.13 5.65
N GLN A 478 -19.12 -14.25 4.93
CA GLN A 478 -19.73 -15.53 5.35
C GLN A 478 -18.75 -16.44 6.07
N HIS A 479 -17.49 -16.01 6.27
CA HIS A 479 -16.46 -16.82 6.90
C HIS A 479 -16.80 -17.11 8.38
N PRO A 480 -16.46 -18.30 8.92
CA PRO A 480 -16.65 -18.65 10.33
C PRO A 480 -16.06 -17.66 11.34
N PHE A 481 -15.08 -16.86 10.91
CA PHE A 481 -14.49 -15.78 11.72
C PHE A 481 -15.52 -14.74 12.17
N PHE A 482 -16.59 -14.53 11.41
CA PHE A 482 -17.65 -13.57 11.74
C PHE A 482 -18.92 -14.21 12.32
N SER A 483 -18.88 -15.53 12.58
CA SER A 483 -19.97 -16.27 13.22
C SER A 483 -20.06 -16.03 14.71
#